data_AF-Q9K6S5-F1
#
_entry.id   AF-Q9K6S5-F1
#
_cell.length_a   1.000
_cell.length_b   1.000
_cell.length_c   1.000
_cell.angle_alpha   90.00
_cell.angle_beta   90.00
_cell.angle_gamma   90.00
#
_symmetry.space_group_name_H-M   'P 1'
#
loop_
_entity.id
_entity.type
_entity.pdbx_description
1 polymer ?
#
loop_
_entity_poly.entity_id
_entity_poly.type
_entity_poly.pdbx_seq_one_letter_code
_entity_poly.pdbx_strand_id
1 'polypeptide(L)'
;MPYINELRNHKFLIILVDLLCILAAYIAAFYIRYQGFPAKNWESFVSLLPWILLIGLFFISVYELYALDRKNTLWDILVKIFVAVTFMAFLTMAASYFFREFALPRSILFIASVFTIVLLATWKYVFLKLTRRNVVGKVLFIGDDDNTERMISKIKHPMLKGTSIKQVHPNIPMDKINHYMRHADYIILCTSIQKEKKSMIIYHAMECNKLVYVVPTLYELLLQRSSVTPLDDTMLMSVKPFGLTWDQAFIKRAFDVVTSAFTLICTSPLLPISCNFN
;
A
#
# COMPACT_ATOMS: atom_id res chain seq x y z
N MET A 1 2.53 -8.14 15.80
CA MET A 1 2.15 -8.30 14.36
C MET A 1 1.81 -6.94 13.70
N PRO A 2 2.78 -6.03 13.51
CA PRO A 2 2.51 -4.67 13.01
C PRO A 2 2.51 -4.59 11.47
N TYR A 3 3.34 -5.41 10.82
CA TYR A 3 3.59 -5.32 9.38
C TYR A 3 2.37 -5.63 8.50
N ILE A 4 1.52 -6.58 8.90
CA ILE A 4 0.30 -6.95 8.15
C ILE A 4 -0.75 -5.83 8.23
N ASN A 5 -0.86 -5.16 9.39
CA ASN A 5 -1.81 -4.07 9.58
C ASN A 5 -1.36 -2.78 8.88
N GLU A 6 -0.06 -2.49 8.83
CA GLU A 6 0.44 -1.38 8.02
C GLU A 6 0.14 -1.60 6.54
N LEU A 7 0.43 -2.79 5.98
CA LEU A 7 0.03 -3.08 4.60
C LEU A 7 -1.48 -2.94 4.39
N ARG A 8 -2.31 -3.43 5.33
CA ARG A 8 -3.77 -3.34 5.21
C ARG A 8 -4.29 -1.90 5.27
N ASN A 9 -3.72 -1.04 6.11
CA ASN A 9 -4.11 0.36 6.21
C ASN A 9 -3.67 1.17 4.99
N HIS A 10 -2.48 0.90 4.45
CA HIS A 10 -2.04 1.52 3.20
C HIS A 10 -2.95 1.12 2.03
N LYS A 11 -3.35 -0.16 1.96
CA LYS A 11 -4.30 -0.64 0.95
C LYS A 11 -5.64 0.08 1.06
N PHE A 12 -6.19 0.20 2.26
CA PHE A 12 -7.45 0.90 2.47
C PHE A 12 -7.38 2.38 2.06
N LEU A 13 -6.31 3.08 2.45
CA LEU A 13 -6.10 4.49 2.06
C LEU A 13 -6.03 4.64 0.54
N ILE A 14 -5.28 3.77 -0.14
CA ILE A 14 -5.16 3.80 -1.61
C ILE A 14 -6.53 3.58 -2.26
N ILE A 15 -7.32 2.61 -1.79
CA ILE A 15 -8.67 2.35 -2.30
C ILE A 15 -9.58 3.57 -2.08
N LEU A 16 -9.51 4.20 -0.91
CA LEU A 16 -10.30 5.38 -0.59
C LEU A 16 -9.96 6.56 -1.50
N VAL A 17 -8.67 6.81 -1.75
CA VAL A 17 -8.25 7.87 -2.68
C VAL A 17 -8.64 7.53 -4.12
N ASP A 18 -8.54 6.26 -4.53
CA ASP A 18 -8.98 5.84 -5.87
C ASP A 18 -10.49 6.11 -6.06
N LEU A 19 -11.33 5.83 -5.06
CA LEU A 19 -12.77 6.15 -5.08
C LEU A 19 -13.04 7.66 -5.14
N LEU A 20 -12.27 8.46 -4.39
CA LEU A 20 -12.35 9.92 -4.46
C LEU A 20 -11.92 10.45 -5.84
N CYS A 21 -10.90 9.86 -6.47
CA CYS A 21 -10.49 10.21 -7.83
C CYS A 21 -11.60 9.92 -8.84
N ILE A 22 -12.30 8.78 -8.72
CA ILE A 22 -13.46 8.46 -9.55
C ILE A 22 -14.55 9.53 -9.34
N LEU A 23 -14.91 9.84 -8.10
CA LEU A 23 -15.91 10.87 -7.80
C LEU A 23 -15.52 12.24 -8.40
N ALA A 24 -14.28 12.66 -8.18
CA ALA A 24 -13.76 13.92 -8.71
C ALA A 24 -13.77 13.96 -10.25
N ALA A 25 -13.48 12.83 -10.92
CA ALA A 25 -13.54 12.72 -12.38
C ALA A 25 -14.96 12.95 -12.91
N TYR A 26 -15.98 12.41 -12.25
CA TYR A 26 -17.37 12.64 -12.62
C TYR A 26 -17.77 14.11 -12.41
N ILE A 27 -17.43 14.71 -11.27
CA ILE A 27 -17.70 16.12 -10.99
C ILE A 27 -17.01 17.03 -12.04
N ALA A 28 -15.75 16.74 -12.38
CA ALA A 28 -15.01 17.47 -13.41
C ALA A 28 -15.67 17.33 -14.80
N ALA A 29 -16.17 16.14 -15.13
CA ALA A 29 -16.87 15.89 -16.39
C ALA A 29 -18.18 16.71 -16.48
N PHE A 30 -18.93 16.82 -15.39
CA PHE A 30 -20.11 17.69 -15.30
C PHE A 30 -19.74 19.16 -15.54
N TYR A 31 -18.72 19.64 -14.85
CA TYR A 31 -18.25 21.02 -14.97
C TYR A 31 -17.81 21.35 -16.41
N ILE A 32 -17.04 20.47 -17.05
CA ILE A 32 -16.57 20.70 -18.43
C ILE A 32 -17.72 20.68 -19.43
N ARG A 33 -18.67 19.75 -19.27
CA ARG A 33 -19.74 19.54 -20.25
C ARG A 33 -20.84 20.61 -20.19
N TYR A 34 -21.15 21.11 -19.00
CA TYR A 34 -22.29 21.99 -18.75
C TYR A 34 -21.92 23.36 -18.17
N GLN A 35 -20.66 23.57 -17.77
CA GLN A 35 -20.21 24.80 -17.07
C GLN A 35 -21.09 25.11 -15.83
N GLY A 36 -21.66 24.06 -15.22
CA GLY A 36 -22.65 24.14 -14.15
C GLY A 36 -23.29 22.78 -13.88
N PHE A 37 -24.26 22.76 -12.96
CA PHE A 37 -24.95 21.53 -12.52
C PHE A 37 -26.44 21.59 -12.88
N PRO A 38 -26.84 21.20 -14.11
CA PRO A 38 -28.25 21.13 -14.46
C PRO A 38 -28.98 20.14 -13.56
N ALA A 39 -30.02 20.61 -12.87
CA ALA A 39 -30.68 19.89 -11.76
C ALA A 39 -31.05 18.45 -12.12
N LYS A 40 -31.69 18.24 -13.28
CA LYS A 40 -32.12 16.92 -13.74
C LYS A 40 -30.96 15.93 -13.96
N ASN A 41 -29.84 16.39 -14.52
CA ASN A 41 -28.69 15.52 -14.76
C ASN A 41 -27.91 15.25 -13.46
N TRP A 42 -27.90 16.23 -12.55
CA TRP A 42 -27.27 16.10 -11.24
C TRP A 42 -28.02 15.11 -10.34
N GLU A 43 -29.35 15.16 -10.32
CA GLU A 43 -30.18 14.19 -9.60
C GLU A 43 -29.95 12.76 -10.11
N SER A 44 -29.92 12.55 -11.43
CA SER A 44 -29.57 11.24 -12.00
C SER A 44 -28.16 10.78 -11.64
N PHE A 45 -27.20 11.69 -11.53
CA PHE A 45 -25.85 11.35 -11.06
C PHE A 45 -25.85 10.93 -9.60
N VAL A 46 -26.52 11.66 -8.72
CA VAL A 46 -26.61 11.32 -7.28
C VAL A 46 -27.31 9.97 -7.08
N SER A 47 -28.35 9.68 -7.87
CA SER A 47 -29.03 8.37 -7.90
C SER A 47 -28.09 7.23 -8.33
N LEU A 48 -27.24 7.47 -9.33
CA LEU A 48 -26.27 6.47 -9.82
C LEU A 48 -24.98 6.39 -9.00
N LEU A 49 -24.69 7.38 -8.14
CA LEU A 49 -23.43 7.48 -7.40
C LEU A 49 -23.11 6.24 -6.55
N PRO A 50 -24.06 5.65 -5.78
CA PRO A 50 -23.77 4.43 -5.03
C PRO A 50 -23.35 3.27 -5.93
N TRP A 51 -23.95 3.15 -7.11
CA TRP A 51 -23.63 2.12 -8.10
C TRP A 51 -22.28 2.37 -8.76
N ILE A 52 -21.97 3.61 -9.11
CA ILE A 52 -20.66 4.01 -9.65
C ILE A 52 -19.55 3.65 -8.65
N LEU A 53 -19.73 3.98 -7.37
CA LEU A 53 -18.76 3.66 -6.32
C LEU A 53 -18.65 2.16 -6.07
N LEU A 54 -19.77 1.42 -6.12
CA LEU A 54 -19.76 -0.04 -5.94
C LEU A 54 -19.05 -0.74 -7.09
N ILE A 55 -19.35 -0.38 -8.35
CA ILE A 55 -18.66 -0.87 -9.53
C ILE A 55 -17.18 -0.47 -9.48
N GLY A 56 -16.89 0.77 -9.07
CA GLY A 56 -15.55 1.29 -8.83
C GLY A 56 -14.76 0.42 -7.87
N LEU A 57 -15.32 0.18 -6.68
CA LEU A 57 -14.72 -0.66 -5.63
C LEU A 57 -14.50 -2.09 -6.12
N PHE A 58 -15.46 -2.67 -6.85
CA PHE A 58 -15.34 -4.00 -7.44
C PHE A 58 -14.13 -4.09 -8.39
N PHE A 59 -14.00 -3.16 -9.34
CA PHE A 59 -12.89 -3.19 -10.29
C PHE A 59 -11.54 -2.84 -9.67
N ILE A 60 -11.50 -1.89 -8.73
CA ILE A 60 -10.29 -1.62 -7.93
C ILE A 60 -9.82 -2.89 -7.23
N SER A 61 -10.76 -3.69 -6.73
CA SER A 61 -10.49 -4.94 -6.03
C SER A 61 -10.01 -6.04 -6.97
N VAL A 62 -10.72 -6.28 -8.08
CA VAL A 62 -10.43 -7.35 -9.06
C VAL A 62 -9.10 -7.13 -9.78
N TYR A 63 -8.82 -5.90 -10.21
CA TYR A 63 -7.55 -5.58 -10.88
C TYR A 63 -6.40 -5.29 -9.91
N GLU A 64 -6.69 -5.37 -8.60
CA GLU A 64 -5.75 -5.10 -7.51
C GLU A 64 -5.01 -3.77 -7.71
N LEU A 65 -5.75 -2.70 -8.07
CA LEU A 65 -5.15 -1.38 -8.32
C LEU A 65 -4.49 -0.78 -7.09
N TYR A 66 -4.82 -1.28 -5.91
CA TYR A 66 -4.21 -0.94 -4.63
C TYR A 66 -2.88 -1.68 -4.38
N ALA A 67 -2.61 -2.77 -5.09
CA ALA A 67 -1.38 -3.57 -4.97
C ALA A 67 -0.28 -2.97 -5.85
N LEU A 68 0.28 -1.84 -5.40
CA LEU A 68 1.45 -1.23 -6.02
C LEU A 68 2.73 -1.93 -5.59
N ASP A 69 2.96 -3.12 -6.12
CA ASP A 69 4.23 -3.82 -5.91
C ASP A 69 5.38 -3.10 -6.61
N ARG A 70 6.55 -3.07 -5.97
CA ARG A 70 7.76 -2.47 -6.53
C ARG A 70 8.24 -3.13 -7.83
N LYS A 71 7.74 -4.33 -8.13
CA LYS A 71 7.99 -5.08 -9.37
C LYS A 71 7.17 -4.55 -10.55
N ASN A 72 6.01 -3.95 -10.31
CA ASN A 72 5.13 -3.49 -11.37
C ASN A 72 5.75 -2.26 -12.05
N THR A 73 5.84 -2.33 -13.37
CA THR A 73 6.27 -1.18 -14.19
C THR A 73 5.12 -0.17 -14.24
N LEU A 74 5.44 1.12 -14.40
CA LEU A 74 4.41 2.16 -14.59
C LEU A 74 3.46 1.81 -15.74
N TRP A 75 3.98 1.15 -16.79
CA TRP A 75 3.19 0.66 -17.92
C TRP A 75 2.15 -0.39 -17.51
N ASP A 76 2.53 -1.37 -16.68
CA ASP A 76 1.63 -2.42 -16.22
C ASP A 76 0.45 -1.83 -15.42
N ILE A 77 0.73 -0.81 -14.60
CA ILE A 77 -0.28 -0.09 -13.83
C ILE A 77 -1.22 0.68 -14.75
N LEU A 78 -0.69 1.37 -15.76
CA LEU A 78 -1.50 2.10 -16.73
C LEU A 78 -2.43 1.17 -17.52
N VAL A 79 -1.95 0.01 -17.95
CA VAL A 79 -2.77 -1.00 -18.64
C VAL A 79 -3.88 -1.50 -17.73
N LYS A 80 -3.59 -1.81 -16.46
CA LYS A 80 -4.62 -2.20 -15.48
C LYS A 80 -5.68 -1.12 -15.29
N ILE A 81 -5.28 0.15 -15.15
CA ILE A 81 -6.19 1.29 -15.04
C ILE A 81 -7.08 1.39 -16.27
N PHE A 82 -6.48 1.35 -17.47
CA PHE A 82 -7.21 1.49 -18.72
C PHE A 82 -8.29 0.41 -18.88
N VAL A 83 -7.93 -0.85 -18.65
CA VAL A 83 -8.86 -1.97 -18.75
C VAL A 83 -9.97 -1.86 -17.69
N ALA A 84 -9.61 -1.60 -16.43
CA ALA A 84 -10.57 -1.47 -15.34
C ALA A 84 -11.58 -0.33 -15.58
N VAL A 85 -11.11 0.85 -16.01
CA VAL A 85 -11.99 2.00 -16.28
C VAL A 85 -12.88 1.75 -17.50
N THR A 86 -12.39 1.06 -18.53
CA THR A 86 -13.21 0.71 -19.71
C THR A 86 -14.39 -0.19 -19.31
N PHE A 87 -14.15 -1.23 -18.52
CA PHE A 87 -15.23 -2.10 -18.03
C PHE A 87 -16.14 -1.38 -17.03
N MET A 88 -15.60 -0.51 -16.18
CA MET A 88 -16.38 0.33 -15.27
C MET A 88 -17.34 1.24 -16.04
N ALA A 89 -16.88 1.88 -17.13
CA ALA A 89 -17.71 2.72 -17.98
C ALA A 89 -18.84 1.91 -18.64
N PHE A 90 -18.52 0.72 -19.16
CA PHE A 90 -19.50 -0.18 -19.76
C PHE A 90 -20.59 -0.62 -18.77
N LEU A 91 -20.20 -1.03 -17.55
CA LEU A 91 -21.15 -1.43 -16.52
C LEU A 91 -21.96 -0.25 -15.97
N THR A 92 -21.34 0.92 -15.83
CA THR A 92 -22.07 2.13 -15.43
C THR A 92 -23.11 2.53 -16.48
N MET A 93 -22.76 2.38 -17.76
CA MET A 93 -23.70 2.58 -18.85
C MET A 93 -24.87 1.59 -18.76
N ALA A 94 -24.60 0.29 -18.57
CA ALA A 94 -25.63 -0.71 -18.39
C ALA A 94 -26.53 -0.41 -17.17
N ALA A 95 -25.95 0.01 -16.04
CA ALA A 95 -26.68 0.41 -14.84
C ALA A 95 -27.61 1.61 -15.10
N SER A 96 -27.14 2.62 -15.83
CA SER A 96 -27.96 3.78 -16.20
C SER A 96 -29.20 3.38 -17.02
N TYR A 97 -29.09 2.39 -17.92
CA TYR A 97 -30.25 1.84 -18.64
C TYR A 97 -31.19 1.05 -17.71
N PHE A 98 -30.65 0.24 -16.80
CA PHE A 98 -31.44 -0.60 -15.90
C PHE A 98 -32.28 0.23 -14.92
N PHE A 99 -31.69 1.26 -14.32
CA PHE A 99 -32.37 2.17 -13.40
C PHE A 99 -33.21 3.25 -14.09
N ARG A 100 -33.29 3.23 -15.43
CA ARG A 100 -34.01 4.24 -16.24
C ARG A 100 -33.54 5.68 -16.02
N GLU A 101 -32.30 5.85 -15.56
CA GLU A 101 -31.64 7.14 -15.32
C GLU A 101 -31.02 7.67 -16.62
N PHE A 102 -31.85 7.86 -17.64
CA PHE A 102 -31.42 8.32 -18.97
C PHE A 102 -30.96 9.78 -19.00
N ALA A 103 -31.19 10.50 -17.91
CA ALA A 103 -30.76 11.89 -17.78
C ALA A 103 -29.25 12.01 -17.57
N LEU A 104 -28.52 10.94 -17.23
CA LEU A 104 -27.06 10.98 -17.30
C LEU A 104 -26.61 10.93 -18.78
N PRO A 105 -26.04 12.02 -19.33
CA PRO A 105 -25.60 12.04 -20.72
C PRO A 105 -24.39 11.12 -20.90
N ARG A 106 -24.41 10.33 -21.97
CA ARG A 106 -23.32 9.39 -22.33
C ARG A 106 -21.98 10.11 -22.57
N SER A 107 -22.03 11.38 -22.97
CA SER A 107 -20.84 12.23 -23.07
C SER A 107 -20.18 12.47 -21.71
N ILE A 108 -20.94 12.58 -20.61
CA ILE A 108 -20.36 12.70 -19.27
C ILE A 108 -19.63 11.41 -18.90
N LEU A 109 -20.20 10.23 -19.17
CA LEU A 109 -19.54 8.94 -18.90
C LEU A 109 -18.20 8.84 -19.63
N PHE A 110 -18.15 9.24 -20.90
CA PHE A 110 -16.92 9.21 -21.69
C PHE A 110 -15.88 10.19 -21.14
N ILE A 111 -16.27 11.44 -20.88
CA ILE A 111 -15.37 12.46 -20.31
C ILE A 111 -14.87 12.00 -18.93
N ALA A 112 -15.76 11.53 -18.07
CA ALA A 112 -15.43 11.02 -16.73
C ALA A 112 -14.46 9.84 -16.81
N SER A 113 -14.59 8.95 -17.80
CA SER A 113 -13.66 7.83 -18.00
C SER A 113 -12.25 8.31 -18.33
N VAL A 114 -12.12 9.31 -19.22
CA VAL A 114 -10.83 9.94 -19.54
C VAL A 114 -10.22 10.61 -18.31
N PHE A 115 -11.01 11.39 -17.56
CA PHE A 115 -10.55 12.03 -16.33
C PHE A 115 -10.17 11.02 -15.25
N THR A 116 -10.90 9.91 -15.13
CA THR A 116 -10.60 8.85 -14.16
C THR A 116 -9.24 8.21 -14.48
N ILE A 117 -8.98 7.91 -15.75
CA ILE A 117 -7.68 7.35 -16.18
C ILE A 117 -6.55 8.32 -15.83
N VAL A 118 -6.71 9.62 -16.15
CA VAL A 118 -5.69 10.64 -15.88
C VAL A 118 -5.45 10.80 -14.38
N LEU A 119 -6.51 10.99 -13.58
CA LEU A 119 -6.40 11.19 -12.13
C LEU A 119 -5.80 9.98 -11.43
N LEU A 120 -6.24 8.76 -11.74
CA LEU A 120 -5.67 7.54 -11.18
C LEU A 120 -4.21 7.38 -11.60
N ALA A 121 -3.87 7.59 -12.88
CA ALA A 121 -2.49 7.50 -13.35
C ALA A 121 -1.58 8.50 -12.62
N THR A 122 -2.01 9.76 -12.49
CA THR A 122 -1.26 10.79 -11.77
C THR A 122 -1.12 10.44 -10.29
N TRP A 123 -2.19 10.01 -9.62
CA TRP A 123 -2.15 9.60 -8.21
C TRP A 123 -1.17 8.44 -7.99
N LYS A 124 -1.25 7.38 -8.80
CA LYS A 124 -0.35 6.22 -8.70
C LYS A 124 1.10 6.60 -8.99
N TYR A 125 1.34 7.48 -9.95
CA TYR A 125 2.68 8.00 -10.24
C TYR A 125 3.25 8.81 -9.06
N VAL A 126 2.47 9.72 -8.48
CA VAL A 126 2.86 10.53 -7.31
C VAL A 126 3.11 9.62 -6.11
N PHE A 127 2.22 8.67 -5.84
CA PHE A 127 2.36 7.70 -4.76
C PHE A 127 3.66 6.88 -4.91
N LEU A 128 3.95 6.38 -6.12
CA LEU A 128 5.17 5.64 -6.41
C LEU A 128 6.41 6.53 -6.29
N LYS A 129 6.38 7.77 -6.77
CA LYS A 129 7.50 8.70 -6.67
C LYS A 129 7.80 9.08 -5.23
N LEU A 130 6.78 9.33 -4.42
CA LEU A 130 6.91 9.66 -3.00
C LEU A 130 7.43 8.45 -2.21
N THR A 131 6.87 7.26 -2.47
CA THR A 131 7.30 6.01 -1.81
C THR A 131 8.72 5.61 -2.24
N ARG A 132 9.07 5.73 -3.53
CA ARG A 132 10.43 5.43 -4.01
C ARG A 132 11.48 6.40 -3.48
N ARG A 133 11.11 7.65 -3.16
CA ARG A 133 12.03 8.65 -2.63
C ARG A 133 12.35 8.44 -1.15
N ASN A 134 11.44 7.84 -0.39
CA ASN A 134 11.56 7.67 1.06
C ASN A 134 12.27 6.38 1.54
N VAL A 135 12.69 5.48 0.64
CA VAL A 135 13.33 4.22 1.04
C VAL A 135 14.70 4.06 0.40
N VAL A 136 15.60 5.00 0.71
CA VAL A 136 17.05 4.76 0.62
C VAL A 136 17.46 4.05 1.90
N GLY A 137 17.03 2.80 2.06
CA GLY A 137 17.43 1.98 3.21
C GLY A 137 18.95 1.79 3.21
N LYS A 138 19.59 1.92 4.37
CA LYS A 138 20.98 1.50 4.56
C LYS A 138 20.97 0.00 4.83
N VAL A 139 21.54 -0.77 3.89
CA VAL A 139 21.61 -2.24 4.01
C VAL A 139 22.99 -2.59 4.53
N LEU A 140 23.05 -3.22 5.71
CA LEU A 140 24.26 -3.82 6.25
C LEU A 140 24.35 -5.26 5.77
N PHE A 141 25.41 -5.56 5.03
CA PHE A 141 25.67 -6.90 4.54
C PHE A 141 26.82 -7.50 5.35
N ILE A 142 26.59 -8.66 5.98
CA ILE A 142 27.59 -9.36 6.79
C ILE A 142 27.88 -10.71 6.14
N GLY A 143 29.09 -10.87 5.61
CA GLY A 143 29.52 -12.06 4.87
C GLY A 143 30.94 -11.92 4.32
N ASP A 144 31.51 -13.02 3.84
CA ASP A 144 32.84 -13.02 3.21
C ASP A 144 32.79 -12.41 1.80
N ASP A 145 33.93 -11.89 1.34
CA ASP A 145 33.99 -11.00 0.17
C ASP A 145 33.51 -11.68 -1.13
N ASP A 146 33.93 -12.92 -1.39
CA ASP A 146 33.57 -13.65 -2.62
C ASP A 146 32.08 -13.97 -2.75
N ASN A 147 31.44 -14.32 -1.63
CA ASN A 147 30.02 -14.70 -1.62
C ASN A 147 29.12 -13.45 -1.59
N THR A 148 29.64 -12.37 -1.00
CA THR A 148 28.96 -11.08 -0.88
C THR A 148 28.83 -10.39 -2.23
N GLU A 149 29.88 -10.31 -3.05
CA GLU A 149 29.80 -9.68 -4.38
C GLU A 149 28.85 -10.41 -5.33
N ARG A 150 28.86 -11.76 -5.31
CA ARG A 150 27.94 -12.59 -6.09
C ARG A 150 26.49 -12.44 -5.64
N MET A 151 26.24 -12.27 -4.34
CA MET A 151 24.91 -11.97 -3.85
C MET A 151 24.49 -10.54 -4.17
N ILE A 152 25.33 -9.54 -3.92
CA ILE A 152 25.05 -8.13 -4.24
C ILE A 152 24.68 -7.96 -5.73
N SER A 153 25.42 -8.62 -6.63
CA SER A 153 25.12 -8.60 -8.07
C SER A 153 23.77 -9.25 -8.43
N LYS A 154 23.37 -10.33 -7.75
CA LYS A 154 22.03 -10.95 -7.88
C LYS A 154 20.92 -10.13 -7.20
N ILE A 155 21.29 -9.42 -6.15
CA ILE A 155 20.44 -8.57 -5.29
C ILE A 155 20.21 -7.18 -5.91
N LYS A 156 20.91 -6.82 -7.00
CA LYS A 156 20.60 -5.67 -7.90
C LYS A 156 19.21 -5.73 -8.57
N HIS A 157 18.31 -6.57 -8.06
CA HIS A 157 16.88 -6.55 -8.34
C HIS A 157 16.31 -5.13 -8.05
N PRO A 158 15.30 -4.65 -8.80
CA PRO A 158 14.67 -3.32 -8.62
C PRO A 158 14.17 -2.98 -7.20
N MET A 159 14.18 -3.95 -6.28
CA MET A 159 13.88 -3.74 -4.85
C MET A 159 15.03 -3.10 -4.06
N LEU A 160 16.22 -2.94 -4.64
CA LEU A 160 17.38 -2.32 -3.97
C LEU A 160 18.05 -1.23 -4.83
N LYS A 161 17.35 -0.77 -5.87
CA LYS A 161 17.73 0.47 -6.56
C LYS A 161 17.56 1.65 -5.59
N GLY A 162 18.68 2.27 -5.21
CA GLY A 162 18.73 3.44 -4.33
C GLY A 162 19.17 3.17 -2.89
N THR A 163 19.43 1.92 -2.48
CA THR A 163 19.92 1.59 -1.12
C THR A 163 21.44 1.69 -1.03
N SER A 164 21.95 2.27 0.06
CA SER A 164 23.39 2.32 0.36
C SER A 164 23.79 1.00 1.02
N ILE A 165 24.63 0.22 0.34
CA ILE A 165 25.11 -1.08 0.83
C ILE A 165 26.42 -0.87 1.57
N LYS A 166 26.50 -1.33 2.83
CA LYS A 166 27.75 -1.38 3.59
C LYS A 166 28.09 -2.83 3.88
N GLN A 167 29.26 -3.28 3.41
CA GLN A 167 29.77 -4.63 3.62
C GLN A 167 30.66 -4.67 4.87
N VAL A 168 30.50 -5.73 5.66
CA VAL A 168 31.27 -5.97 6.89
C VAL A 168 31.67 -7.44 6.94
N HIS A 169 32.96 -7.71 7.09
CA HIS A 169 33.48 -9.07 7.22
C HIS A 169 33.02 -9.69 8.55
N PRO A 170 32.66 -10.99 8.57
CA PRO A 170 32.23 -11.68 9.79
C PRO A 170 33.30 -11.83 10.87
N ASN A 171 34.57 -11.50 10.63
CA ASN A 171 35.66 -11.61 11.61
C ASN A 171 35.81 -10.35 12.48
N ILE A 172 35.01 -9.33 12.23
CA ILE A 172 35.05 -8.09 12.99
C ILE A 172 34.43 -8.34 14.40
N PRO A 173 34.93 -7.67 15.45
CA PRO A 173 34.36 -7.75 16.81
C PRO A 173 32.92 -7.24 16.84
N MET A 174 32.11 -7.82 17.74
CA MET A 174 30.67 -7.55 17.84
C MET A 174 30.37 -6.07 18.07
N ASP A 175 31.20 -5.35 18.81
CA ASP A 175 31.01 -3.91 19.10
C ASP A 175 30.99 -3.04 17.82
N LYS A 176 31.85 -3.37 16.85
CA LYS A 176 31.88 -2.68 15.56
C LYS A 176 30.67 -3.06 14.70
N ILE A 177 30.22 -4.31 14.77
CA ILE A 177 28.99 -4.76 14.09
C ILE A 177 27.80 -4.01 14.66
N ASN A 178 27.69 -3.89 15.98
CA ASN A 178 26.66 -3.11 16.68
C ASN A 178 26.63 -1.65 16.24
N HIS A 179 27.80 -1.02 16.11
CA HIS A 179 27.91 0.34 15.62
C HIS A 179 27.32 0.50 14.21
N TYR A 180 27.61 -0.45 13.31
CA TYR A 180 27.05 -0.43 11.96
C TYR A 180 25.57 -0.80 11.91
N MET A 181 25.11 -1.72 12.77
CA MET A 181 23.70 -2.10 12.88
C MET A 181 22.81 -0.94 13.30
N ARG A 182 23.29 -0.05 14.19
CA ARG A 182 22.54 1.17 14.58
C ARG A 182 22.23 2.07 13.39
N HIS A 183 23.16 2.16 12.43
CA HIS A 183 23.06 3.01 11.25
C HIS A 183 22.45 2.31 10.03
N ALA A 184 22.05 1.05 10.16
CA ALA A 184 21.42 0.27 9.10
C ALA A 184 19.92 0.11 9.33
N ASP A 185 19.14 0.06 8.26
CA ASP A 185 17.70 -0.19 8.29
C ASP A 185 17.39 -1.67 8.09
N TYR A 186 18.23 -2.34 7.29
CA TYR A 186 18.12 -3.77 6.98
C TYR A 186 19.46 -4.44 7.14
N ILE A 187 19.46 -5.64 7.73
CA ILE A 187 20.68 -6.44 7.91
C ILE A 187 20.51 -7.74 7.10
N ILE A 188 21.47 -8.04 6.21
CA ILE A 188 21.50 -9.28 5.44
C ILE A 188 22.65 -10.14 5.95
N LEU A 189 22.32 -11.34 6.44
CA LEU A 189 23.29 -12.33 6.93
C LEU A 189 23.52 -13.41 5.87
N CYS A 190 24.78 -13.55 5.45
CA CYS A 190 25.22 -14.62 4.56
C CYS A 190 25.42 -15.96 5.28
N THR A 191 25.49 -17.02 4.48
CA THR A 191 25.66 -18.41 4.93
C THR A 191 27.03 -18.73 5.52
N SER A 192 28.03 -17.84 5.40
CA SER A 192 29.41 -18.12 5.81
C SER A 192 29.73 -17.76 7.26
N ILE A 193 28.74 -17.33 8.04
CA ILE A 193 28.90 -16.98 9.46
C ILE A 193 28.70 -18.23 10.33
N GLN A 194 29.58 -18.44 11.31
CA GLN A 194 29.42 -19.48 12.34
C GLN A 194 28.06 -19.36 13.06
N LYS A 195 27.46 -20.51 13.40
CA LYS A 195 26.07 -20.61 13.91
C LYS A 195 25.85 -19.80 15.19
N GLU A 196 26.82 -19.81 16.09
CA GLU A 196 26.79 -19.10 17.38
C GLU A 196 26.79 -17.58 17.14
N LYS A 197 27.68 -17.11 16.26
CA LYS A 197 27.80 -15.69 15.91
C LYS A 197 26.57 -15.18 15.13
N LYS A 198 26.01 -16.00 14.24
CA LYS A 198 24.76 -15.73 13.52
C LYS A 198 23.60 -15.49 14.50
N SER A 199 23.45 -16.38 15.49
CA SER A 199 22.42 -16.24 16.53
C SER A 199 22.59 -14.97 17.37
N MET A 200 23.82 -14.62 17.76
CA MET A 200 24.09 -13.38 18.50
C MET A 200 23.74 -12.13 17.69
N ILE A 201 24.09 -12.09 16.40
CA ILE A 201 23.75 -10.94 15.54
C ILE A 201 22.23 -10.81 15.37
N ILE A 202 21.51 -11.93 15.21
CA ILE A 202 20.05 -11.92 15.13
C ILE A 202 19.43 -11.39 16.43
N TYR A 203 19.88 -11.90 17.58
CA TYR A 203 19.38 -11.47 18.89
C TYR A 203 19.58 -9.97 19.10
N HIS A 204 20.77 -9.47 18.81
CA HIS A 204 21.10 -8.07 19.07
C HIS A 204 20.42 -7.11 18.07
N ALA A 205 20.22 -7.55 16.82
CA ALA A 205 19.41 -6.82 15.86
C ALA A 205 17.94 -6.77 16.29
N MET A 206 17.40 -7.83 16.89
CA MET A 206 16.04 -7.84 17.45
C MET A 206 15.90 -6.86 18.63
N GLU A 207 16.87 -6.81 19.56
CA GLU A 207 16.88 -5.82 20.64
C GLU A 207 16.90 -4.38 20.11
N CYS A 208 17.61 -4.14 19.00
CA CYS A 208 17.67 -2.84 18.33
C CYS A 208 16.45 -2.54 17.44
N ASN A 209 15.43 -3.42 17.44
CA ASN A 209 14.26 -3.34 16.59
C ASN A 209 14.58 -3.22 15.08
N LYS A 210 15.64 -3.93 14.64
CA LYS A 210 16.12 -3.95 13.24
C LYS A 210 15.61 -5.17 12.49
N LEU A 211 15.36 -5.00 11.20
CA LEU A 211 14.84 -6.07 10.35
C LEU A 211 15.99 -6.87 9.72
N VAL A 212 16.06 -8.17 10.05
CA VAL A 212 17.13 -9.08 9.63
C VAL A 212 16.62 -10.06 8.57
N TYR A 213 17.34 -10.15 7.46
CA TYR A 213 17.17 -11.16 6.44
C TYR A 213 18.33 -12.16 6.51
N VAL A 214 18.00 -13.41 6.77
CA VAL A 214 18.98 -14.50 6.79
C VAL A 214 18.86 -15.26 5.49
N VAL A 215 19.96 -15.46 4.78
CA VAL A 215 19.98 -16.41 3.67
C VAL A 215 20.18 -17.81 4.23
N PRO A 216 19.16 -18.68 4.15
CA PRO A 216 19.27 -20.03 4.68
C PRO A 216 20.20 -20.88 3.81
N THR A 217 20.92 -21.82 4.43
CA THR A 217 21.64 -22.85 3.67
C THR A 217 20.66 -23.84 3.03
N LEU A 218 21.11 -24.59 2.01
CA LEU A 218 20.28 -25.66 1.42
C LEU A 218 19.80 -26.66 2.48
N TYR A 219 20.66 -26.99 3.45
CA TYR A 219 20.30 -27.85 4.58
C TYR A 219 19.21 -27.23 5.46
N GLU A 220 19.32 -25.92 5.81
CA GLU A 220 18.29 -25.19 6.56
C GLU A 220 16.95 -25.13 5.78
N LEU A 221 16.99 -24.98 4.45
CA LEU A 221 15.79 -25.00 3.59
C LEU A 221 15.12 -26.37 3.54
N LEU A 222 15.91 -27.45 3.48
CA LEU A 222 15.42 -28.82 3.52
C LEU A 222 14.77 -29.13 4.87
N LEU A 223 15.39 -28.69 5.98
CA LEU A 223 14.83 -28.81 7.33
C LEU A 223 13.57 -27.95 7.53
N GLN A 224 13.50 -26.75 6.93
CA GLN A 224 12.31 -25.89 7.04
C GLN A 224 11.10 -26.44 6.26
N ARG A 225 11.34 -27.19 5.18
CA ARG A 225 10.28 -27.90 4.44
C ARG A 225 9.89 -29.24 5.07
N SER A 226 10.73 -29.82 5.92
CA SER A 226 10.31 -30.94 6.75
C SER A 226 9.50 -30.40 7.92
N SER A 227 8.18 -30.41 7.78
CA SER A 227 7.27 -30.33 8.93
C SER A 227 7.61 -31.48 9.86
N VAL A 228 8.40 -31.25 10.91
CA VAL A 228 8.65 -32.29 11.92
C VAL A 228 7.58 -32.15 13.00
N THR A 229 6.49 -32.87 12.73
CA THR A 229 5.65 -33.51 13.74
C THR A 229 6.47 -34.67 14.36
N PRO A 230 6.06 -35.19 15.52
CA PRO A 230 6.66 -35.04 16.85
C PRO A 230 7.93 -35.88 17.12
N LEU A 231 8.62 -35.58 18.23
CA LEU A 231 9.61 -36.48 18.85
C LEU A 231 9.13 -36.75 20.30
N ASP A 232 8.85 -38.02 20.57
CA ASP A 232 8.24 -38.57 21.80
C ASP A 232 6.88 -37.93 22.19
N ASP A 233 6.80 -37.16 23.28
CA ASP A 233 5.57 -36.64 23.90
C ASP A 233 5.53 -35.10 24.02
N THR A 234 6.41 -34.35 23.34
CA THR A 234 6.36 -32.88 23.36
C THR A 234 6.71 -32.22 22.03
N MET A 235 5.83 -31.33 21.57
CA MET A 235 6.01 -30.49 20.39
C MET A 235 6.71 -29.17 20.76
N LEU A 236 7.80 -28.82 20.07
CA LEU A 236 8.50 -27.54 20.20
C LEU A 236 8.91 -27.04 18.79
N MET A 237 8.89 -25.76 18.40
CA MET A 237 8.70 -24.50 19.13
C MET A 237 8.08 -23.45 18.19
N SER A 238 7.24 -22.56 18.75
CA SER A 238 6.79 -21.29 18.15
C SER A 238 7.30 -20.13 19.00
N VAL A 239 7.72 -19.00 18.41
CA VAL A 239 7.44 -17.65 18.98
C VAL A 239 7.42 -16.59 17.86
N LYS A 240 6.30 -15.83 17.77
CA LYS A 240 6.23 -14.52 17.09
C LYS A 240 6.30 -13.43 18.17
N PRO A 241 7.09 -12.35 18.02
CA PRO A 241 7.15 -11.30 19.04
C PRO A 241 5.90 -10.40 19.07
N PHE A 242 5.54 -10.01 20.29
CA PHE A 242 4.45 -9.12 20.70
C PHE A 242 4.88 -7.64 20.69
N GLY A 243 3.91 -6.73 20.51
CA GLY A 243 4.09 -5.28 20.71
C GLY A 243 3.12 -4.43 19.89
N LEU A 244 2.39 -3.54 20.57
CA LEU A 244 1.57 -2.44 20.04
C LEU A 244 2.20 -1.13 20.55
N THR A 245 2.47 -0.18 19.67
CA THR A 245 3.11 1.10 20.01
C THR A 245 2.13 2.28 19.98
N TRP A 246 2.47 3.31 20.76
CA TRP A 246 1.71 4.49 21.20
C TRP A 246 1.05 5.36 20.11
N ASP A 247 1.32 5.10 18.83
CA ASP A 247 0.88 5.92 17.69
C ASP A 247 -0.62 5.79 17.37
N GLN A 248 -1.32 4.85 18.02
CA GLN A 248 -2.75 4.62 17.85
C GLN A 248 -3.63 5.67 18.53
N ALA A 249 -3.15 6.34 19.57
CA ALA A 249 -3.91 7.39 20.27
C ALA A 249 -3.92 8.72 19.49
N PHE A 250 -2.83 9.01 18.76
CA PHE A 250 -2.68 10.26 18.02
C PHE A 250 -3.52 10.26 16.73
N ILE A 251 -3.54 9.12 16.01
CA ILE A 251 -4.31 8.97 14.78
C ILE A 251 -5.82 8.91 15.06
N LYS A 252 -6.25 8.32 16.20
CA LYS A 252 -7.66 8.34 16.60
C LYS A 252 -8.15 9.76 16.91
N ARG A 253 -7.32 10.59 17.57
CA ARG A 253 -7.66 11.98 17.88
C ARG A 253 -7.68 12.88 16.64
N ALA A 254 -6.78 12.67 15.67
CA ALA A 254 -6.81 13.42 14.41
C ALA A 254 -8.02 13.03 13.54
N PHE A 255 -8.38 11.74 13.55
CA PHE A 255 -9.57 11.24 12.84
C PHE A 255 -10.85 11.82 13.45
N ASP A 256 -11.05 11.75 14.78
CA ASP A 256 -12.26 12.30 15.42
C ASP A 256 -12.42 13.82 15.14
N VAL A 257 -11.32 14.58 15.05
CA VAL A 257 -11.36 16.02 14.74
C VAL A 257 -11.75 16.30 13.29
N VAL A 258 -11.18 15.56 12.33
CA VAL A 258 -11.50 15.72 10.90
C VAL A 258 -12.90 15.22 10.59
N THR A 259 -13.30 14.08 11.15
CA THR A 259 -14.63 13.51 10.98
C THR A 259 -15.69 14.43 11.59
N SER A 260 -15.46 14.99 12.79
CA SER A 260 -16.39 15.95 13.40
C SER A 260 -16.53 17.24 12.60
N ALA A 261 -15.42 17.78 12.06
CA ALA A 261 -15.46 18.96 11.19
C ALA A 261 -16.26 18.69 9.90
N PHE A 262 -16.10 17.51 9.31
CA PHE A 262 -16.84 17.11 8.11
C PHE A 262 -18.34 16.92 8.39
N THR A 263 -18.69 16.29 9.52
CA THR A 263 -20.09 16.16 9.96
C THR A 263 -20.74 17.52 10.18
N LEU A 264 -20.04 18.48 10.79
CA LEU A 264 -20.56 19.82 11.09
C LEU A 264 -20.79 20.64 9.82
N ILE A 265 -19.91 20.54 8.83
CA ILE A 265 -20.10 21.19 7.52
C ILE A 265 -21.31 20.59 6.80
N CYS A 266 -21.48 19.27 6.82
CA CYS A 266 -22.62 18.59 6.20
C CYS A 266 -23.96 18.81 6.92
N THR A 267 -23.97 19.02 8.25
CA THR A 267 -25.22 19.33 9.00
C THR A 267 -25.53 20.82 9.10
N SER A 268 -24.58 21.72 8.81
CA SER A 268 -24.78 23.18 8.79
C SER A 268 -25.95 23.67 7.92
N PRO A 269 -26.32 23.04 6.77
CA PRO A 269 -27.45 23.48 5.96
C PRO A 269 -28.83 23.19 6.58
N LEU A 270 -28.90 22.37 7.64
CA LEU A 270 -30.16 21.96 8.29
C LEU A 270 -30.56 22.85 9.49
N LEU A 271 -29.64 23.64 10.03
CA LEU A 271 -29.87 24.55 11.16
C LEU A 271 -30.79 25.75 10.86
N PRO A 272 -30.77 26.41 9.68
CA PRO A 272 -31.66 27.55 9.43
C PRO A 272 -33.14 27.15 9.21
N ILE A 273 -33.44 25.86 8.99
CA ILE A 273 -34.81 25.37 8.74
C ILE A 273 -35.56 25.12 10.06
N SER A 274 -34.84 24.92 11.17
CA SER A 274 -35.44 24.73 12.51
C SER A 274 -35.64 26.04 13.29
N CYS A 275 -35.07 27.17 12.84
CA CYS A 275 -35.28 28.49 13.44
C CYS A 275 -36.48 29.27 12.88
N ASN A 276 -37.30 28.68 11.99
CA ASN A 276 -38.43 29.35 11.34
C ASN A 276 -39.80 28.78 11.76
N PHE A 277 -39.92 28.32 13.01
CA PHE A 277 -41.19 28.08 13.68
C PHE A 277 -41.29 28.99 14.92
N ASN A 278 -41.61 30.25 14.67
CA ASN A 278 -42.38 31.14 15.54
C ASN A 278 -42.89 32.33 14.71
#